data_AF-A0A2E9L240-F1
#
_entry.id   AF-A0A2E9L240-F1
#
_cell.length_a   1.000
_cell.length_b   1.000
_cell.length_c   1.000
_cell.angle_alpha   90.00
_cell.angle_beta   90.00
_cell.angle_gamma   90.00
#
_symmetry.space_group_name_H-M   'P 1'
#
loop_
_entity.id
_entity.type
_entity.pdbx_description
1 polymer ?
#
loop_
_entity_poly.entity_id
_entity_poly.type
_entity_poly.pdbx_seq_one_letter_code
_entity_poly.pdbx_strand_id
1 'polypeptide(L)'
;MQLKTPGPSTKTSNWYKPQTTSLTNFLFLLSLPLLLSGCLAKTVYYSDPPNSEALLRTSAFSLERFTGRQAGLFRDIFIQEVYRIPNFDYLDEVSETQREYTALVAAEVEIFSVRDEEETRGNTRINLRSRNVMIQEPGQEIAIPRQAFEFEEIPFSERVMHRTLDLEIHFSFLNAGSQQELYQRNEKISFQQSYVGEAEILAMPPADSEMMRLGRLLVQRMLDRLNPVQKNRTLELAVGTSPLPWSGDTLDLGHPGILQANRYAVSGDYDRALKGWSYVVFEPVSFGESERFTFGSELYTRLRQARLPQNTLKALLRLYGKSYSLKEIDPVLIALLERQDFQRYSAIIKFYARTSRPQDGQNLAAAHFNLGSVYRLQQRWPLAAYHFAQANAYQPGIKYAQAWTDMQIAAGSYNPLDNLAENTIEAAGTTSPPEDALVQPRAASAIIQPVSQPAEMEPARIEPVELPFLSEDPEFGLEIN
;
A
#
# COMPACT_ATOMS: atom_id res chain seq x y z
N MET A 1 -12.43 -58.35 61.88
CA MET A 1 -11.45 -58.85 62.87
C MET A 1 -10.55 -57.66 63.22
N GLN A 2 -10.62 -57.16 64.45
CA GLN A 2 -9.83 -56.02 64.94
C GLN A 2 -8.38 -56.44 65.21
N LEU A 3 -7.43 -55.50 65.07
CA LEU A 3 -6.30 -55.21 65.98
C LEU A 3 -5.56 -53.97 65.42
N LYS A 4 -5.77 -52.76 65.96
CA LYS A 4 -5.09 -52.09 67.11
C LYS A 4 -3.57 -51.85 66.93
N THR A 5 -3.25 -50.60 66.55
CA THR A 5 -2.33 -49.59 67.16
C THR A 5 -1.28 -50.04 68.19
N PRO A 6 -0.07 -49.38 68.26
CA PRO A 6 0.08 -48.08 68.95
C PRO A 6 1.15 -47.09 68.40
N GLY A 7 1.02 -45.81 68.78
CA GLY A 7 2.06 -44.75 68.65
C GLY A 7 3.20 -44.90 69.69
N PRO A 8 4.00 -43.86 70.08
CA PRO A 8 3.76 -42.41 69.94
C PRO A 8 4.99 -41.50 69.60
N SER A 9 4.68 -40.24 69.23
CA SER A 9 5.28 -38.95 69.69
C SER A 9 6.81 -38.70 69.68
N THR A 10 7.27 -37.66 68.97
CA THR A 10 7.61 -36.33 69.56
C THR A 10 8.27 -35.35 68.56
N LYS A 11 7.76 -34.09 68.56
CA LYS A 11 8.45 -32.77 68.34
C LYS A 11 9.04 -32.47 66.94
N THR A 12 8.95 -31.28 66.31
CA THR A 12 8.55 -29.92 66.71
C THR A 12 8.42 -29.04 65.45
N SER A 13 7.37 -28.19 65.43
CA SER A 13 7.27 -26.81 64.90
C SER A 13 7.99 -26.38 63.60
N ASN A 14 7.23 -25.89 62.62
CA ASN A 14 7.04 -24.43 62.45
C ASN A 14 6.08 -24.08 61.28
N TRP A 15 4.95 -23.49 61.68
CA TRP A 15 4.19 -22.41 61.05
C TRP A 15 4.35 -22.12 59.55
N TYR A 16 3.27 -22.42 58.84
CA TYR A 16 2.85 -21.79 57.58
C TYR A 16 2.87 -20.26 57.69
N LYS A 17 3.66 -19.59 56.85
CA LYS A 17 3.41 -18.22 56.40
C LYS A 17 2.79 -18.28 55.00
N PRO A 18 1.64 -17.63 54.74
CA PRO A 18 1.18 -17.45 53.37
C PRO A 18 2.13 -16.45 52.68
N GLN A 19 2.80 -16.90 51.62
CA GLN A 19 3.49 -15.98 50.73
C GLN A 19 2.42 -15.22 49.94
N THR A 20 2.30 -13.94 50.25
CA THR A 20 1.58 -12.94 49.47
C THR A 20 2.22 -12.82 48.09
N THR A 21 1.74 -13.60 47.14
CA THR A 21 1.97 -13.36 45.71
C THR A 21 1.15 -12.14 45.29
N SER A 22 1.75 -10.98 45.52
CA SER A 22 1.64 -9.75 44.73
C SER A 22 0.53 -9.76 43.66
N LEU A 23 -0.63 -9.22 44.03
CA LEU A 23 -1.64 -8.69 43.10
C LEU A 23 -1.08 -7.58 42.19
N THR A 24 0.11 -7.05 42.48
CA THR A 24 0.80 -6.03 41.70
C THR A 24 1.35 -6.54 40.36
N ASN A 25 1.66 -7.83 40.20
CA ASN A 25 2.14 -8.36 38.91
C ASN A 25 1.02 -8.65 37.89
N PHE A 26 -0.22 -8.88 38.34
CA PHE A 26 -1.35 -9.12 37.42
C PHE A 26 -1.94 -7.81 36.88
N LEU A 27 -1.90 -6.74 37.69
CA LEU A 27 -2.27 -5.39 37.26
C LEU A 27 -1.28 -4.81 36.23
N PHE A 28 0.00 -5.16 36.30
CA PHE A 28 1.01 -4.74 35.31
C PHE A 28 0.84 -5.42 33.94
N LEU A 29 0.36 -6.67 33.92
CA LEU A 29 0.06 -7.41 32.68
C LEU A 29 -1.24 -6.93 32.01
N LEU A 30 -2.22 -6.44 32.79
CA LEU A 30 -3.43 -5.83 32.23
C LEU A 30 -3.26 -4.34 31.85
N SER A 31 -2.31 -3.62 32.45
CA SER A 31 -2.07 -2.20 32.13
C SER A 31 -1.27 -1.98 30.84
N LEU A 32 -0.47 -2.96 30.41
CA LEU A 32 0.31 -2.85 29.17
C LEU A 32 -0.56 -2.76 27.90
N PRO A 33 -1.63 -3.57 27.71
CA PRO A 33 -2.55 -3.38 26.59
C PRO A 33 -3.46 -2.15 26.72
N LEU A 34 -3.75 -1.69 27.95
CA LEU A 34 -4.54 -0.48 28.22
C LEU A 34 -3.75 0.84 28.06
N LEU A 35 -2.41 0.79 28.05
CA LEU A 35 -1.54 1.93 27.72
C LEU A 35 -1.11 1.93 26.25
N LEU A 36 -1.18 0.78 25.57
CA LEU A 36 -0.96 0.65 24.11
C LEU A 36 -2.21 0.97 23.27
N SER A 37 -3.37 1.11 23.90
CA SER A 37 -4.57 1.73 23.30
C SER A 37 -4.50 3.27 23.29
N GLY A 38 -3.33 3.86 23.58
CA GLY A 38 -3.07 5.26 23.28
C GLY A 38 -3.32 5.49 21.80
N CYS A 39 -4.40 6.24 21.49
CA CYS A 39 -4.90 6.55 20.15
C CYS A 39 -3.83 6.36 19.08
N LEU A 40 -4.01 5.39 18.19
CA LEU A 40 -3.26 5.35 16.93
C LEU A 40 -3.38 6.75 16.34
N ALA A 41 -2.30 7.53 16.41
CA ALA A 41 -2.27 8.91 15.98
C ALA A 41 -2.40 8.88 14.45
N LYS A 42 -3.64 8.91 13.97
CA LYS A 42 -3.97 8.67 12.57
C LYS A 42 -4.69 9.86 11.95
N THR A 43 -5.25 10.75 12.75
CA THR A 43 -6.08 11.83 12.26
C THR A 43 -5.39 13.17 12.48
N VAL A 44 -5.02 13.84 11.40
CA VAL A 44 -4.57 15.22 11.43
C VAL A 44 -5.78 16.11 11.23
N TYR A 45 -6.01 17.02 12.16
CA TYR A 45 -7.03 18.06 12.03
C TYR A 45 -6.39 19.30 11.42
N TYR A 46 -7.00 19.82 10.36
CA TYR A 46 -6.53 21.03 9.71
C TYR A 46 -7.71 21.90 9.27
N SER A 47 -7.44 23.18 9.05
CA SER A 47 -8.46 24.13 8.65
C SER A 47 -8.12 24.75 7.31
N ASP A 48 -8.98 24.57 6.32
CA ASP A 48 -8.85 25.23 5.02
C ASP A 48 -9.49 26.60 5.06
N PRO A 49 -8.77 27.68 4.67
CA PRO A 49 -9.39 28.99 4.54
C PRO A 49 -10.45 28.98 3.42
N PRO A 50 -11.45 29.89 3.49
CA PRO A 50 -12.39 30.08 2.40
C PRO A 50 -11.67 30.37 1.08
N ASN A 51 -12.22 29.85 -0.03
CA ASN A 51 -11.67 30.10 -1.35
C ASN A 51 -11.98 31.54 -1.80
N SER A 52 -11.16 32.10 -2.70
CA SER A 52 -11.42 33.39 -3.33
C SER A 52 -12.72 33.43 -4.15
N GLU A 53 -13.19 32.27 -4.64
CA GLU A 53 -14.44 32.11 -5.38
C GLU A 53 -15.66 31.90 -4.46
N ALA A 54 -15.52 32.07 -3.14
CA ALA A 54 -16.60 31.82 -2.20
C ALA A 54 -17.77 32.80 -2.33
N LEU A 55 -19.00 32.28 -2.20
CA LEU A 55 -20.24 33.05 -2.32
C LEU A 55 -20.63 33.68 -0.98
N LEU A 56 -20.04 34.84 -0.66
CA LEU A 56 -20.18 35.52 0.65
C LEU A 56 -21.61 35.90 1.05
N ARG A 57 -22.54 36.05 0.09
CA ARG A 57 -23.94 36.46 0.34
C ARG A 57 -24.95 35.35 0.08
N THR A 58 -24.49 34.13 -0.21
CA THR A 58 -25.37 33.00 -0.49
C THR A 58 -25.43 32.10 0.73
N SER A 59 -26.65 31.80 1.19
CA SER A 59 -26.90 30.85 2.29
C SER A 59 -27.75 29.66 1.87
N ALA A 60 -28.31 29.69 0.65
CA ALA A 60 -29.14 28.61 0.14
C ALA A 60 -28.96 28.39 -1.36
N PHE A 61 -29.23 27.16 -1.80
CA PHE A 61 -29.32 26.78 -3.21
C PHE A 61 -30.72 26.28 -3.53
N SER A 62 -31.21 26.60 -4.72
CA SER A 62 -32.43 26.04 -5.30
C SER A 62 -32.13 25.56 -6.70
N LEU A 63 -32.51 24.32 -7.01
CA LEU A 63 -32.25 23.77 -8.34
C LEU A 63 -33.33 24.21 -9.32
N GLU A 64 -32.94 24.90 -10.38
CA GLU A 64 -33.86 25.31 -11.46
C GLU A 64 -33.97 24.21 -12.53
N ARG A 65 -32.82 23.71 -12.98
CA ARG A 65 -32.75 22.65 -14.00
C ARG A 65 -31.50 21.80 -13.86
N PHE A 66 -31.64 20.52 -14.17
CA PHE A 66 -30.52 19.60 -14.33
C PHE A 66 -30.77 18.77 -15.59
N THR A 67 -29.92 18.89 -16.59
CA THR A 67 -30.08 18.25 -17.91
C THR A 67 -28.89 17.37 -18.28
N GLY A 68 -29.02 16.61 -19.36
CA GLY A 68 -27.97 15.71 -19.86
C GLY A 68 -28.15 14.26 -19.41
N ARG A 69 -27.13 13.43 -19.68
CA ARG A 69 -27.16 11.99 -19.40
C ARG A 69 -27.13 11.73 -17.89
N GLN A 70 -27.99 10.84 -17.40
CA GLN A 70 -28.11 10.52 -15.97
C GLN A 70 -28.41 11.76 -15.09
N ALA A 71 -29.05 12.81 -15.64
CA ALA A 71 -29.32 14.05 -14.92
C ALA A 71 -30.03 13.87 -13.56
N GLY A 72 -30.99 12.94 -13.47
CA GLY A 72 -31.68 12.64 -12.21
C GLY A 72 -30.73 12.18 -11.10
N LEU A 73 -29.76 11.33 -11.45
CA LEU A 73 -28.74 10.85 -10.51
C LEU A 73 -27.86 11.98 -9.98
N PHE A 74 -27.35 12.82 -10.88
CA PHE A 74 -26.46 13.93 -10.49
C PHE A 74 -27.20 15.07 -9.80
N ARG A 75 -28.48 15.29 -10.12
CA ARG A 75 -29.39 16.13 -9.34
C ARG A 75 -29.46 15.65 -7.90
N ASP A 76 -29.74 14.38 -7.68
CA ASP A 76 -29.90 13.84 -6.33
C ASP A 76 -28.58 13.88 -5.55
N ILE A 77 -27.46 13.64 -6.23
CA ILE A 77 -26.12 13.85 -5.67
C ILE A 77 -25.92 15.31 -5.27
N PHE A 78 -26.22 16.28 -6.15
CA PHE A 78 -26.09 17.71 -5.85
C PHE A 78 -26.84 18.09 -4.58
N ILE A 79 -28.13 17.72 -4.50
CA ILE A 79 -28.98 18.01 -3.35
C ILE A 79 -28.40 17.39 -2.07
N GLN A 80 -28.00 16.11 -2.12
CA GLN A 80 -27.41 15.41 -0.98
C GLN A 80 -26.11 16.08 -0.48
N GLU A 81 -25.26 16.53 -1.39
CA GLU A 81 -24.00 17.16 -1.02
C GLU A 81 -24.19 18.60 -0.52
N VAL A 82 -25.20 19.36 -1.00
CA VAL A 82 -25.57 20.65 -0.41
C VAL A 82 -25.96 20.49 1.06
N TYR A 83 -26.82 19.51 1.39
CA TYR A 83 -27.23 19.24 2.78
C TYR A 83 -26.07 18.88 3.72
N ARG A 84 -24.93 18.46 3.19
CA ARG A 84 -23.75 18.07 3.98
C ARG A 84 -22.83 19.26 4.29
N ILE A 85 -23.00 20.38 3.59
CA ILE A 85 -22.10 21.51 3.72
C ILE A 85 -22.65 22.49 4.76
N PRO A 86 -21.85 22.84 5.79
CA PRO A 86 -22.28 23.82 6.77
C PRO A 86 -22.61 25.16 6.11
N ASN A 87 -23.72 25.78 6.55
CA ASN A 87 -24.21 27.11 6.15
C ASN A 87 -24.83 27.20 4.75
N PHE A 88 -25.02 26.08 4.06
CA PHE A 88 -25.84 26.02 2.86
C PHE A 88 -27.08 25.18 3.11
N ASP A 89 -28.23 25.78 2.87
CA ASP A 89 -29.50 25.06 2.82
C ASP A 89 -29.86 24.73 1.37
N TYR A 90 -30.59 23.64 1.17
CA TYR A 90 -31.26 23.37 -0.09
C TYR A 90 -32.75 23.71 0.04
N LEU A 91 -33.28 24.47 -0.91
CA LEU A 91 -34.67 24.90 -0.94
C LEU A 91 -35.34 24.35 -2.22
N ASP A 92 -36.45 23.63 -2.06
CA ASP A 92 -37.29 23.22 -3.19
C ASP A 92 -38.11 24.39 -3.76
N GLU A 93 -38.49 25.35 -2.91
CA GLU A 93 -39.21 26.56 -3.29
C GLU A 93 -38.59 27.79 -2.62
N VAL A 94 -38.40 28.87 -3.39
CA VAL A 94 -37.76 30.10 -2.93
C VAL A 94 -38.80 31.17 -2.60
N SER A 95 -38.95 31.50 -1.32
CA SER A 95 -39.82 32.61 -0.88
C SER A 95 -39.20 33.98 -1.18
N GLU A 96 -40.03 35.03 -1.23
CA GLU A 96 -39.55 36.39 -1.55
C GLU A 96 -38.47 36.91 -0.59
N THR A 97 -38.56 36.59 0.70
CA THR A 97 -37.59 37.04 1.71
C THR A 97 -36.24 36.31 1.61
N GLN A 98 -36.20 35.16 0.94
CA GLN A 98 -34.99 34.34 0.77
C GLN A 98 -34.26 34.65 -0.55
N ARG A 99 -34.93 35.25 -1.54
CA ARG A 99 -34.39 35.44 -2.91
C ARG A 99 -33.03 36.12 -2.95
N GLU A 100 -32.77 37.09 -2.08
CA GLU A 100 -31.49 37.82 -2.06
C GLU A 100 -30.30 36.91 -1.67
N TYR A 101 -30.55 35.86 -0.89
CA TYR A 101 -29.52 34.96 -0.34
C TYR A 101 -29.52 33.56 -0.98
N THR A 102 -30.41 33.32 -1.95
CA THR A 102 -30.52 32.03 -2.65
C THR A 102 -29.87 32.10 -4.02
N ALA A 103 -29.04 31.11 -4.33
CA ALA A 103 -28.53 30.88 -5.68
C ALA A 103 -29.41 29.86 -6.42
N LEU A 104 -29.94 30.25 -7.58
CA LEU A 104 -30.58 29.37 -8.54
C LEU A 104 -29.51 28.61 -9.30
N VAL A 105 -29.64 27.29 -9.33
CA VAL A 105 -28.65 26.39 -9.90
C VAL A 105 -29.19 25.74 -11.16
N ALA A 106 -28.49 25.97 -12.27
CA ALA A 106 -28.66 25.23 -13.51
C ALA A 106 -27.42 24.37 -13.75
N ALA A 107 -27.62 23.11 -14.10
CA ALA A 107 -26.53 22.21 -14.43
C ALA A 107 -26.82 21.37 -15.67
N GLU A 108 -25.78 21.09 -16.46
CA GLU A 108 -25.85 20.22 -17.64
C GLU A 108 -24.71 19.21 -17.61
N VAL A 109 -25.02 17.92 -17.69
CA VAL A 109 -24.02 16.87 -17.88
C VAL A 109 -23.61 16.87 -19.34
N GLU A 110 -22.47 17.49 -19.62
CA GLU A 110 -21.91 17.62 -20.97
C GLU A 110 -21.20 16.33 -21.41
N ILE A 111 -20.46 15.68 -20.49
CA ILE A 111 -19.76 14.42 -20.75
C ILE A 111 -20.11 13.38 -19.69
N PHE A 112 -20.49 12.20 -20.17
CA PHE A 112 -20.63 10.98 -19.38
C PHE A 112 -20.11 9.82 -20.23
N SER A 113 -18.90 9.35 -19.91
CA SER A 113 -18.25 8.28 -20.67
C SER A 113 -17.73 7.19 -19.75
N VAL A 114 -17.93 5.94 -20.19
CA VAL A 114 -17.36 4.73 -19.59
C VAL A 114 -16.72 3.98 -20.74
N ARG A 115 -15.42 3.72 -20.64
CA ARG A 115 -14.67 2.95 -21.63
C ARG A 115 -13.92 1.84 -20.92
N ASP A 116 -14.23 0.61 -21.28
CA ASP A 116 -13.55 -0.58 -20.82
C ASP A 116 -12.75 -1.14 -22.02
N GLU A 117 -11.43 -1.17 -21.87
CA GLU A 117 -10.48 -1.63 -22.90
C GLU A 117 -9.74 -2.85 -22.39
N GLU A 118 -9.81 -3.96 -23.14
CA GLU A 118 -9.12 -5.20 -22.79
C GLU A 118 -7.79 -5.29 -23.54
N GLU A 119 -6.72 -5.54 -22.79
CA GLU A 119 -5.40 -5.86 -23.28
C GLU A 119 -5.04 -7.29 -22.86
N THR A 120 -4.34 -8.02 -23.73
CA THR A 120 -3.71 -9.28 -23.35
C THR A 120 -2.19 -9.11 -23.33
N ARG A 121 -1.58 -9.35 -22.17
CA ARG A 121 -0.14 -9.28 -21.98
C ARG A 121 0.44 -10.68 -21.89
N GLY A 122 1.49 -10.94 -22.65
CA GLY A 122 2.28 -12.15 -22.47
C GLY A 122 3.03 -12.10 -21.15
N ASN A 123 2.82 -13.09 -20.29
CA ASN A 123 3.53 -13.21 -19.02
C ASN A 123 4.03 -14.66 -18.82
N THR A 124 4.99 -14.85 -17.92
CA THR A 124 5.59 -16.15 -17.66
C THR A 124 5.56 -16.45 -16.17
N ARG A 125 4.86 -17.53 -15.81
CA ARG A 125 4.89 -18.05 -14.45
C ARG A 125 6.09 -18.97 -14.29
N ILE A 126 6.97 -18.68 -13.33
CA ILE A 126 8.15 -19.49 -13.03
C ILE A 126 7.88 -20.29 -11.76
N ASN A 127 7.89 -21.61 -11.87
CA ASN A 127 7.71 -22.52 -10.73
C ASN A 127 9.01 -23.27 -10.45
N LEU A 128 9.36 -23.45 -9.18
CA LEU A 128 10.39 -24.39 -8.77
C LEU A 128 9.74 -25.74 -8.45
N ARG A 129 10.02 -26.76 -9.26
CA ARG A 129 9.51 -28.12 -9.05
C ARG A 129 10.60 -29.00 -8.46
N SER A 130 10.35 -29.57 -7.28
CA SER A 130 11.19 -30.64 -6.73
C SER A 130 10.81 -31.99 -7.34
N ARG A 131 11.79 -32.78 -7.76
CA ARG A 131 11.62 -34.16 -8.23
C ARG A 131 12.59 -35.09 -7.50
N ASN A 132 12.14 -36.30 -7.20
CA ASN A 132 13.04 -37.35 -6.74
C ASN A 132 13.61 -38.07 -7.97
N VAL A 133 14.92 -38.04 -8.12
CA VAL A 133 15.65 -38.66 -9.22
C VAL A 133 16.52 -39.77 -8.64
N MET A 134 16.48 -40.96 -9.24
CA MET A 134 17.34 -42.06 -8.86
C MET A 134 18.65 -41.94 -9.63
N ILE A 135 19.77 -41.83 -8.91
CA ILE A 135 21.08 -41.61 -9.53
C ILE A 135 22.00 -42.76 -9.16
N GLN A 136 22.59 -43.36 -10.18
CA GLN A 136 23.59 -44.40 -10.03
C GLN A 136 24.98 -43.75 -10.12
N GLU A 137 25.70 -43.69 -8.99
CA GLU A 137 27.06 -43.16 -8.99
C GLU A 137 28.03 -44.16 -9.65
N PRO A 138 29.10 -43.68 -10.32
CA PRO A 138 30.09 -44.56 -10.92
C PRO A 138 30.73 -45.47 -9.86
N GLY A 139 30.52 -46.79 -9.99
CA GLY A 139 31.02 -47.79 -9.04
C GLY A 139 30.03 -48.22 -7.95
N GLN A 140 28.78 -47.73 -7.96
CA GLN A 140 27.72 -48.21 -7.07
C GLN A 140 26.66 -49.03 -7.83
N GLU A 141 26.27 -50.18 -7.28
CA GLU A 141 25.23 -51.05 -7.85
C GLU A 141 23.80 -50.57 -7.57
N ILE A 142 23.62 -49.74 -6.54
CA ILE A 142 22.30 -49.27 -6.09
C ILE A 142 22.18 -47.79 -6.40
N ALA A 143 21.12 -47.41 -7.12
CA ALA A 143 20.79 -46.01 -7.35
C ALA A 143 20.28 -45.37 -6.05
N ILE A 144 20.81 -44.20 -5.72
CA ILE A 144 20.43 -43.44 -4.51
C ILE A 144 19.36 -42.41 -4.89
N PRO A 145 18.27 -42.26 -4.11
CA PRO A 145 17.30 -41.19 -4.33
C PRO A 145 17.94 -39.83 -4.04
N ARG A 146 17.94 -38.93 -5.02
CA ARG A 146 18.35 -37.53 -4.88
C ARG A 146 17.19 -36.59 -5.16
N GLN A 147 17.14 -35.49 -4.42
CA GLN A 147 16.22 -34.39 -4.72
C GLN A 147 16.85 -33.49 -5.77
N ALA A 148 16.17 -33.34 -6.90
CA ALA A 148 16.54 -32.40 -7.96
C ALA A 148 15.47 -31.30 -8.07
N PHE A 149 15.88 -30.13 -8.53
CA PHE A 149 15.00 -29.00 -8.76
C PHE A 149 15.04 -28.61 -10.23
N GLU A 150 13.88 -28.31 -10.78
CA GLU A 150 13.73 -27.83 -12.15
C GLU A 150 12.86 -26.57 -12.13
N PHE A 151 13.28 -25.55 -12.88
CA PHE A 151 12.44 -24.38 -13.12
C PHE A 151 11.54 -24.66 -14.30
N GLU A 152 10.24 -24.58 -14.06
CA GLU A 152 9.23 -24.68 -15.09
C GLU A 152 8.76 -23.26 -15.43
N GLU A 153 9.02 -22.84 -16.67
CA GLU A 153 8.55 -21.57 -17.21
C GLU A 153 7.28 -21.82 -18.02
N ILE A 154 6.14 -21.43 -17.47
CA ILE A 154 4.83 -21.63 -18.07
C ILE A 154 4.39 -20.28 -18.65
N PRO A 155 4.48 -20.07 -19.97
CA PRO A 155 3.94 -18.87 -20.59
C PRO A 155 2.41 -18.89 -20.45
N PHE A 156 1.84 -17.74 -20.12
CA PHE A 156 0.41 -17.55 -20.06
C PHE A 156 0.03 -16.15 -20.56
N SER A 157 -1.16 -16.05 -21.12
CA SER A 157 -1.76 -14.78 -21.47
C SER A 157 -2.44 -14.21 -20.23
N GLU A 158 -1.94 -13.09 -19.74
CA GLU A 158 -2.56 -12.34 -18.65
C GLU A 158 -3.50 -11.31 -19.24
N ARG A 159 -4.77 -11.39 -18.86
CA ARG A 159 -5.77 -10.38 -19.23
C ARG A 159 -5.61 -9.17 -18.34
N VAL A 160 -5.67 -7.99 -18.95
CA VAL A 160 -5.70 -6.71 -18.26
C VAL A 160 -6.91 -5.94 -18.76
N MET A 161 -7.74 -5.47 -17.84
CA MET A 161 -8.88 -4.61 -18.15
C MET A 161 -8.55 -3.19 -17.70
N HIS A 162 -8.62 -2.23 -18.61
CA HIS A 162 -8.51 -0.82 -18.31
C HIS A 162 -9.89 -0.21 -18.31
N ARG A 163 -10.31 0.36 -17.17
CA ARG A 163 -11.53 1.16 -17.11
C ARG A 163 -11.18 2.63 -17.05
N THR A 164 -11.78 3.40 -17.94
CA THR A 164 -11.72 4.86 -17.98
C THR A 164 -13.12 5.44 -17.83
N LEU A 165 -13.27 6.37 -16.88
CA LEU A 165 -14.52 7.06 -16.58
C LEU A 165 -14.30 8.56 -16.74
N ASP A 166 -15.14 9.21 -17.54
CA ASP A 166 -15.11 10.66 -17.75
C ASP A 166 -16.45 11.30 -17.38
N LEU A 167 -16.38 12.37 -16.61
CA LEU A 167 -17.54 13.17 -16.22
C LEU A 167 -17.22 14.66 -16.32
N GLU A 168 -18.06 15.39 -17.06
CA GLU A 168 -18.07 16.84 -17.11
C GLU A 168 -19.48 17.36 -16.86
N ILE A 169 -19.59 18.29 -15.93
CA ILE A 169 -20.84 18.97 -15.60
C ILE A 169 -20.59 20.48 -15.66
N HIS A 170 -21.32 21.16 -16.52
CA HIS A 170 -21.39 22.61 -16.54
C HIS A 170 -22.35 23.07 -15.45
N PHE A 171 -21.90 23.96 -14.57
CA PHE A 171 -22.76 24.59 -13.58
C PHE A 171 -22.85 26.10 -13.80
N SER A 172 -24.06 26.63 -13.61
CA SER A 172 -24.37 28.06 -13.58
C SER A 172 -25.19 28.37 -12.33
N PHE A 173 -24.76 29.39 -11.60
CA PHE A 173 -25.39 29.86 -10.38
C PHE A 173 -25.76 31.33 -10.55
N LEU A 174 -27.04 31.63 -10.45
CA LEU A 174 -27.59 32.98 -10.53
C LEU A 174 -28.20 33.38 -9.19
N ASN A 175 -28.13 34.65 -8.81
CA ASN A 175 -28.88 35.14 -7.65
C ASN A 175 -30.38 35.10 -7.94
N ALA A 176 -31.19 34.51 -7.05
CA ALA A 176 -32.63 34.37 -7.29
C ALA A 176 -33.39 35.70 -7.33
N GLY A 177 -32.90 36.74 -6.63
CA GLY A 177 -33.50 38.06 -6.62
C GLY A 177 -33.08 38.94 -7.80
N SER A 178 -31.77 39.03 -8.05
CA SER A 178 -31.21 39.96 -9.05
C SER A 178 -30.95 39.32 -10.42
N GLN A 179 -30.97 38.00 -10.53
CA GLN A 179 -30.52 37.23 -11.71
C GLN A 179 -29.06 37.48 -12.10
N GLN A 180 -28.27 38.08 -11.20
CA GLN A 180 -26.85 38.29 -11.41
C GLN A 180 -26.11 36.94 -11.36
N GLU A 181 -25.17 36.75 -12.27
CA GLU A 181 -24.27 35.59 -12.25
C GLU A 181 -23.36 35.62 -11.02
N LEU A 182 -23.40 34.54 -10.24
CA LEU A 182 -22.60 34.34 -9.05
C LEU A 182 -21.39 33.44 -9.35
N TYR A 183 -21.60 32.42 -10.18
CA TYR A 183 -20.57 31.45 -10.56
C TYR A 183 -20.98 30.71 -11.82
N GLN A 184 -20.04 30.48 -12.74
CA GLN A 184 -20.25 29.62 -13.88
C GLN A 184 -18.94 28.89 -14.21
N ARG A 185 -18.98 27.55 -14.30
CA ARG A 185 -17.79 26.76 -14.61
C ARG A 185 -18.12 25.34 -15.08
N ASN A 186 -17.28 24.82 -15.96
CA ASN A 186 -17.20 23.39 -16.25
C ASN A 186 -16.37 22.70 -15.16
N GLU A 187 -17.03 21.82 -14.42
CA GLU A 187 -16.36 20.92 -13.50
C GLU A 187 -16.16 19.58 -14.21
N LYS A 188 -14.90 19.12 -14.22
CA LYS A 188 -14.50 17.90 -14.91
C LYS A 188 -13.68 16.98 -14.03
N ILE A 189 -13.81 15.68 -14.26
CA ILE A 189 -13.03 14.63 -13.62
C ILE A 189 -12.91 13.42 -14.55
N SER A 190 -11.75 12.77 -14.52
CA SER A 190 -11.53 11.49 -15.17
C SER A 190 -10.76 10.57 -14.24
N PHE A 191 -11.01 9.28 -14.41
CA PHE A 191 -10.46 8.23 -13.59
C PHE A 191 -10.16 7.03 -14.48
N GLN A 192 -8.90 6.58 -14.44
CA GLN A 192 -8.50 5.32 -15.04
C GLN A 192 -7.93 4.38 -13.99
N GLN A 193 -8.34 3.12 -14.07
CA GLN A 193 -7.83 2.04 -13.24
C GLN A 193 -7.61 0.79 -14.10
N SER A 194 -6.44 0.20 -13.97
CA SER A 194 -6.12 -1.09 -14.55
C SER A 194 -6.37 -2.23 -13.55
N TYR A 195 -6.99 -3.31 -14.03
CA TYR A 195 -7.27 -4.53 -13.30
C TYR A 195 -6.53 -5.68 -13.98
N VAL A 196 -5.56 -6.27 -13.29
CA VAL A 196 -4.64 -7.25 -13.85
C VAL A 196 -5.00 -8.65 -13.35
N GLY A 197 -5.27 -9.56 -14.28
CA GLY A 197 -5.64 -10.94 -13.99
C GLY A 197 -7.13 -11.13 -13.65
N GLU A 198 -7.60 -12.37 -13.79
CA GLU A 198 -9.03 -12.72 -13.68
C GLU A 198 -9.66 -12.31 -12.34
N ALA A 199 -8.95 -12.49 -11.23
CA ALA A 199 -9.50 -12.19 -9.90
C ALA A 199 -9.83 -10.70 -9.74
N GLU A 200 -8.92 -9.82 -10.17
CA GLU A 200 -9.11 -8.37 -10.07
C GLU A 200 -10.14 -7.87 -11.10
N ILE A 201 -10.17 -8.46 -12.29
CA ILE A 201 -11.18 -8.14 -13.32
C ILE A 201 -12.60 -8.52 -12.84
N LEU A 202 -12.75 -9.68 -12.20
CA LEU A 202 -14.04 -10.10 -11.63
C LEU A 202 -14.45 -9.25 -10.42
N ALA A 203 -13.49 -8.67 -9.72
CA ALA A 203 -13.71 -7.79 -8.56
C ALA A 203 -13.93 -6.31 -8.96
N MET A 204 -13.95 -5.99 -10.25
CA MET A 204 -14.20 -4.62 -10.73
C MET A 204 -15.52 -4.08 -10.16
N PRO A 205 -15.52 -2.89 -9.54
CA PRO A 205 -16.76 -2.25 -9.13
C PRO A 205 -17.69 -2.01 -10.32
N PRO A 206 -19.03 -1.93 -10.14
CA PRO A 206 -19.91 -1.55 -11.22
C PRO A 206 -19.65 -0.12 -11.70
N ALA A 207 -19.63 0.10 -13.02
CA ALA A 207 -19.32 1.41 -13.61
C ALA A 207 -20.22 2.54 -13.09
N ASP A 208 -21.53 2.28 -12.92
CA ASP A 208 -22.47 3.26 -12.37
C ASP A 208 -22.12 3.65 -10.93
N SER A 209 -21.66 2.70 -10.11
CA SER A 209 -21.25 2.98 -8.72
C SER A 209 -20.00 3.84 -8.67
N GLU A 210 -19.03 3.59 -9.57
CA GLU A 210 -17.84 4.43 -9.69
C GLU A 210 -18.18 5.82 -10.23
N MET A 211 -19.11 5.90 -11.19
CA MET A 211 -19.56 7.17 -11.74
C MET A 211 -20.36 8.01 -10.73
N MET A 212 -21.19 7.39 -9.90
CA MET A 212 -21.82 8.03 -8.74
C MET A 212 -20.80 8.61 -7.78
N ARG A 213 -19.74 7.85 -7.50
CA ARG A 213 -18.63 8.29 -6.66
C ARG A 213 -17.92 9.50 -7.26
N LEU A 214 -17.64 9.49 -8.57
CA LEU A 214 -17.04 10.63 -9.28
C LEU A 214 -17.95 11.86 -9.27
N GLY A 215 -19.26 11.68 -9.48
CA GLY A 215 -20.24 12.76 -9.37
C GLY A 215 -20.25 13.43 -8.01
N ARG A 216 -20.28 12.64 -6.93
CA ARG A 216 -20.19 13.16 -5.55
C ARG A 216 -18.93 13.98 -5.34
N LEU A 217 -17.79 13.46 -5.76
CA LEU A 217 -16.50 14.12 -5.60
C LEU A 217 -16.43 15.46 -6.36
N LEU A 218 -16.92 15.47 -7.59
CA LEU A 218 -16.96 16.66 -8.44
C LEU A 218 -17.85 17.75 -7.83
N VAL A 219 -19.06 17.38 -7.39
CA VAL A 219 -19.99 18.30 -6.71
C VAL A 219 -19.42 18.80 -5.39
N GLN A 220 -18.86 17.90 -4.56
CA GLN A 220 -18.25 18.27 -3.28
C GLN A 220 -17.14 19.29 -3.48
N ARG A 221 -16.22 19.04 -4.43
CA ARG A 221 -15.12 19.95 -4.75
C ARG A 221 -15.62 21.33 -5.18
N MET A 222 -16.66 21.38 -6.02
CA MET A 222 -17.25 22.62 -6.48
C MET A 222 -17.90 23.38 -5.33
N LEU A 223 -18.84 22.75 -4.60
CA LEU A 223 -19.52 23.39 -3.48
C LEU A 223 -18.54 23.79 -2.38
N ASP A 224 -17.47 23.01 -2.21
CA ASP A 224 -16.38 23.38 -1.34
C ASP A 224 -15.76 24.71 -1.77
N ARG A 225 -15.49 24.90 -3.06
CA ARG A 225 -14.94 26.16 -3.55
C ARG A 225 -15.87 27.34 -3.29
N LEU A 226 -17.18 27.13 -3.37
CA LEU A 226 -18.18 28.17 -3.16
C LEU A 226 -18.43 28.50 -1.68
N ASN A 227 -18.01 27.63 -0.76
CA ASN A 227 -18.28 27.80 0.67
C ASN A 227 -17.46 28.94 1.30
N PRO A 228 -18.09 29.97 1.88
CA PRO A 228 -17.41 31.11 2.50
C PRO A 228 -16.85 30.84 3.91
N VAL A 229 -17.06 29.64 4.45
CA VAL A 229 -16.66 29.30 5.82
C VAL A 229 -15.38 28.49 5.85
N GLN A 230 -14.53 28.80 6.83
CA GLN A 230 -13.33 28.03 7.12
C GLN A 230 -13.72 26.59 7.46
N LYS A 231 -13.05 25.62 6.82
CA LYS A 231 -13.45 24.21 6.94
C LYS A 231 -12.48 23.46 7.79
N ASN A 232 -12.99 22.83 8.83
CA ASN A 232 -12.22 21.85 9.58
C ASN A 232 -12.29 20.52 8.86
N ARG A 233 -11.15 20.05 8.39
CA ARG A 233 -10.99 18.76 7.72
C ARG A 233 -10.13 17.85 8.57
N THR A 234 -10.33 16.56 8.34
CA THR A 234 -9.51 15.49 8.88
C THR A 234 -8.76 14.83 7.75
N LEU A 235 -7.48 14.59 7.97
CA LEU A 235 -6.65 13.77 7.11
C LEU A 235 -6.32 12.49 7.86
N GLU A 236 -6.76 11.35 7.32
CA GLU A 236 -6.42 10.04 7.85
C GLU A 236 -5.07 9.59 7.30
N LEU A 237 -4.17 9.18 8.19
CA LEU A 237 -2.85 8.66 7.92
C LEU A 237 -2.89 7.13 7.97
N ALA A 238 -2.17 6.51 7.04
CA ALA A 238 -1.91 5.08 7.08
C ALA A 238 -0.96 4.73 8.23
N VAL A 239 -1.10 3.52 8.77
CA VAL A 239 -0.28 3.01 9.88
C VAL A 239 0.77 2.00 9.45
N GLY A 240 0.67 1.47 8.22
CA GLY A 240 1.48 0.35 7.75
C GLY A 240 1.12 -0.95 8.48
N THR A 241 1.98 -1.96 8.32
CA THR A 241 1.85 -3.28 8.95
C THR A 241 3.22 -3.72 9.47
N SER A 242 3.23 -4.21 10.70
CA SER A 242 4.40 -4.84 11.28
C SER A 242 3.95 -5.79 12.39
N PRO A 243 3.50 -7.01 12.01
CA PRO A 243 3.06 -7.99 12.97
C PRO A 243 4.19 -8.30 13.96
N LEU A 244 3.85 -8.40 15.24
CA LEU A 244 4.85 -8.61 16.28
C LEU A 244 5.46 -10.00 16.15
N PRO A 245 6.80 -10.14 16.04
CA PRO A 245 7.45 -11.44 15.75
C PRO A 245 7.11 -12.53 16.77
N TRP A 246 6.88 -12.16 18.02
CA TRP A 246 6.54 -13.07 19.12
C TRP A 246 5.05 -13.41 19.20
N SER A 247 4.20 -12.78 18.38
CA SER A 247 2.75 -13.00 18.35
C SER A 247 2.30 -14.03 17.31
N GLY A 248 3.23 -14.56 16.48
CA GLY A 248 2.87 -15.44 15.36
C GLY A 248 1.92 -14.74 14.37
N ASP A 249 2.18 -13.47 14.09
CA ASP A 249 1.40 -12.58 13.22
C ASP A 249 -0.06 -12.31 13.66
N THR A 250 -0.44 -12.69 14.87
CA THR A 250 -1.81 -12.47 15.38
C THR A 250 -2.07 -11.04 15.85
N LEU A 251 -1.01 -10.30 16.19
CA LEU A 251 -1.09 -8.91 16.65
C LEU A 251 -0.25 -8.00 15.76
N ASP A 252 -0.94 -7.12 15.03
CA ASP A 252 -0.32 -6.07 14.21
C ASP A 252 -0.73 -4.69 14.75
N LEU A 253 0.25 -3.94 15.24
CA LEU A 253 0.06 -2.60 15.77
C LEU A 253 0.33 -1.51 14.72
N GLY A 254 0.79 -1.88 13.53
CA GLY A 254 1.28 -0.98 12.50
C GLY A 254 2.81 -0.79 12.55
N HIS A 255 3.35 -0.16 11.51
CA HIS A 255 4.79 0.03 11.38
C HIS A 255 5.31 1.08 12.38
N PRO A 256 6.26 0.75 13.28
CA PRO A 256 6.67 1.63 14.37
C PRO A 256 7.23 2.97 13.88
N GLY A 257 8.02 2.97 12.80
CA GLY A 257 8.53 4.20 12.18
C GLY A 257 7.42 5.07 11.56
N ILE A 258 6.36 4.46 11.01
CA ILE A 258 5.23 5.19 10.43
C ILE A 258 4.41 5.81 11.56
N LEU A 259 4.09 5.05 12.59
CA LEU A 259 3.34 5.53 13.75
C LEU A 259 4.06 6.68 14.47
N GLN A 260 5.38 6.58 14.62
CA GLN A 260 6.16 7.67 15.21
C GLN A 260 6.12 8.94 14.35
N ALA A 261 6.24 8.79 13.03
CA ALA A 261 6.08 9.92 12.10
C ALA A 261 4.66 10.50 12.11
N ASN A 262 3.63 9.66 12.24
CA ASN A 262 2.25 10.12 12.35
C ASN A 262 2.02 10.94 13.61
N ARG A 263 2.65 10.58 14.75
CA ARG A 263 2.57 11.38 15.98
C ARG A 263 3.12 12.80 15.75
N TYR A 264 4.21 12.96 15.00
CA TYR A 264 4.72 14.27 14.63
C TYR A 264 3.70 15.04 13.77
N ALA A 265 3.12 14.41 12.75
CA ALA A 265 2.12 15.04 11.89
C ALA A 265 0.86 15.48 12.66
N VAL A 266 0.35 14.63 13.55
CA VAL A 266 -0.82 14.95 14.41
C VAL A 266 -0.51 16.13 15.35
N SER A 267 0.75 16.28 15.79
CA SER A 267 1.18 17.44 16.56
C SER A 267 1.49 18.70 15.74
N GLY A 268 1.36 18.63 14.41
CA GLY A 268 1.66 19.73 13.48
C GLY A 268 3.14 19.87 13.10
N ASP A 269 4.02 19.02 13.60
CA ASP A 269 5.45 18.98 13.22
C ASP A 269 5.63 18.19 11.91
N TYR A 270 5.21 18.83 10.81
CA TYR A 270 5.24 18.22 9.49
C TYR A 270 6.65 17.93 8.98
N ASP A 271 7.64 18.74 9.35
CA ASP A 271 9.04 18.53 8.93
C ASP A 271 9.62 17.22 9.49
N ARG A 272 9.36 16.93 10.77
CA ARG A 272 9.78 15.64 11.35
C ARG A 272 8.96 14.48 10.82
N ALA A 273 7.67 14.68 10.58
CA ALA A 273 6.82 13.65 10.01
C ALA A 273 7.31 13.23 8.61
N LEU A 274 7.57 14.22 7.73
CA LEU A 274 8.11 13.98 6.39
C LEU A 274 9.42 13.20 6.46
N LYS A 275 10.38 13.61 7.29
CA LYS A 275 11.65 12.88 7.50
C LYS A 275 11.44 11.45 7.99
N GLY A 276 10.51 11.24 8.93
CA GLY A 276 10.20 9.93 9.50
C GLY A 276 9.64 8.96 8.46
N TRP A 277 8.67 9.38 7.63
CA TRP A 277 8.17 8.53 6.54
C TRP A 277 9.19 8.36 5.42
N SER A 278 9.99 9.39 5.10
CA SER A 278 11.11 9.28 4.16
C SER A 278 12.13 8.22 4.58
N TYR A 279 12.40 8.08 5.89
CA TYR A 279 13.23 6.99 6.40
C TYR A 279 12.61 5.63 6.11
N VAL A 280 11.30 5.46 6.31
CA VAL A 280 10.59 4.20 6.02
C VAL A 280 10.59 3.87 4.52
N VAL A 281 10.51 4.89 3.65
CA VAL A 281 10.67 4.70 2.19
C VAL A 281 12.05 4.12 1.85
N PHE A 282 13.08 4.51 2.60
CA PHE A 282 14.44 4.00 2.41
C PHE A 282 14.65 2.62 3.09
N GLU A 283 14.13 2.46 4.30
CA GLU A 283 14.25 1.26 5.12
C GLU A 283 12.87 0.86 5.68
N PRO A 284 12.09 0.04 4.94
CA PRO A 284 10.74 -0.36 5.35
C PRO A 284 10.72 -1.46 6.43
N VAL A 285 11.90 -1.88 6.91
CA VAL A 285 12.05 -2.97 7.90
C VAL A 285 11.84 -2.42 9.30
N SER A 286 10.93 -3.04 10.04
CA SER A 286 10.58 -2.60 11.39
C SER A 286 11.46 -3.19 12.49
N PHE A 287 11.83 -4.47 12.35
CA PHE A 287 12.55 -5.24 13.37
C PHE A 287 13.76 -5.95 12.75
N GLY A 288 14.74 -5.17 12.29
CA GLY A 288 15.90 -5.70 11.56
C GLY A 288 16.70 -6.77 12.31
N GLU A 289 16.74 -6.71 13.64
CA GLU A 289 17.44 -7.71 14.48
C GLU A 289 16.72 -9.06 14.54
N SER A 290 15.39 -9.08 14.41
CA SER A 290 14.59 -10.31 14.37
C SER A 290 14.33 -10.81 12.94
N GLU A 291 14.86 -10.11 11.93
CA GLU A 291 14.67 -10.47 10.53
C GLU A 291 15.27 -11.86 10.25
N ARG A 292 14.52 -12.68 9.52
CA ARG A 292 14.99 -13.99 9.07
C ARG A 292 15.06 -14.05 7.55
N PHE A 293 15.99 -14.86 7.07
CA PHE A 293 16.24 -15.08 5.65
C PHE A 293 15.89 -16.52 5.30
N THR A 294 14.72 -16.73 4.68
CA THR A 294 14.14 -18.06 4.44
C THR A 294 14.26 -18.45 2.97
N PHE A 295 14.77 -19.65 2.72
CA PHE A 295 15.09 -20.17 1.39
C PHE A 295 14.03 -21.18 0.91
N GLY A 296 12.81 -20.71 0.64
CA GLY A 296 11.72 -21.52 0.09
C GLY A 296 11.55 -21.39 -1.43
N SER A 297 10.62 -22.15 -2.02
CA SER A 297 10.35 -22.12 -3.49
C SER A 297 10.09 -20.71 -4.03
N GLU A 298 9.34 -19.90 -3.28
CA GLU A 298 9.02 -18.53 -3.67
C GLU A 298 10.26 -17.64 -3.83
N LEU A 299 11.28 -17.80 -2.96
CA LEU A 299 12.55 -17.09 -3.09
C LEU A 299 13.19 -17.42 -4.44
N TYR A 300 13.34 -18.70 -4.77
CA TYR A 300 14.06 -19.12 -5.97
C TYR A 300 13.34 -18.70 -7.26
N THR A 301 12.00 -18.76 -7.27
CA THR A 301 11.19 -18.18 -8.36
C THR A 301 11.54 -16.71 -8.56
N ARG A 302 11.57 -15.91 -7.48
CA ARG A 302 11.88 -14.48 -7.56
C ARG A 302 13.33 -14.20 -7.97
N LEU A 303 14.30 -14.97 -7.46
CA LEU A 303 15.71 -14.85 -7.85
C LEU A 303 15.93 -15.20 -9.33
N ARG A 304 15.19 -16.19 -9.84
CA ARG A 304 15.19 -16.54 -11.26
C ARG A 304 14.58 -15.42 -12.11
N GLN A 305 13.47 -14.83 -11.69
CA GLN A 305 12.88 -13.64 -12.33
C GLN A 305 13.84 -12.44 -12.32
N ALA A 306 14.61 -12.27 -11.25
CA ALA A 306 15.68 -11.28 -11.15
C ALA A 306 16.94 -11.62 -11.97
N ARG A 307 16.89 -12.70 -12.78
CA ARG A 307 17.96 -13.14 -13.70
C ARG A 307 19.29 -13.43 -13.02
N LEU A 308 19.26 -14.02 -11.82
CA LEU A 308 20.49 -14.53 -11.21
C LEU A 308 21.11 -15.65 -12.07
N PRO A 309 22.45 -15.72 -12.17
CA PRO A 309 23.13 -16.77 -12.94
C PRO A 309 22.75 -18.17 -12.44
N GLN A 310 22.69 -19.13 -13.38
CA GLN A 310 22.30 -20.51 -13.07
C GLN A 310 23.22 -21.17 -12.03
N ASN A 311 24.54 -20.90 -12.10
CA ASN A 311 25.51 -21.43 -11.14
C ASN A 311 25.27 -20.88 -9.72
N THR A 312 24.96 -19.59 -9.60
CA THR A 312 24.59 -18.94 -8.34
C THR A 312 23.31 -19.55 -7.78
N LEU A 313 22.27 -19.73 -8.60
CA LEU A 313 21.01 -20.38 -8.18
C LEU A 313 21.25 -21.83 -7.73
N LYS A 314 22.05 -22.60 -8.48
CA LYS A 314 22.42 -23.98 -8.15
C LYS A 314 23.14 -24.08 -6.81
N ALA A 315 24.08 -23.17 -6.54
CA ALA A 315 24.73 -23.12 -5.24
C ALA A 315 23.69 -22.87 -4.14
N LEU A 316 22.83 -21.86 -4.31
CA LEU A 316 21.86 -21.43 -3.29
C LEU A 316 20.84 -22.51 -2.95
N LEU A 317 20.47 -23.39 -3.89
CA LEU A 317 19.53 -24.50 -3.65
C LEU A 317 19.93 -25.40 -2.47
N ARG A 318 21.21 -25.47 -2.08
CA ARG A 318 21.66 -26.18 -0.85
C ARG A 318 21.07 -25.60 0.45
N LEU A 319 20.54 -24.38 0.38
CA LEU A 319 19.87 -23.69 1.47
C LEU A 319 18.36 -23.94 1.46
N TYR A 320 17.81 -24.68 0.49
CA TYR A 320 16.37 -24.92 0.37
C TYR A 320 15.77 -25.46 1.69
N GLY A 321 14.68 -24.83 2.13
CA GLY A 321 13.98 -25.14 3.38
C GLY A 321 14.63 -24.58 4.65
N LYS A 322 15.78 -23.91 4.56
CA LYS A 322 16.50 -23.35 5.71
C LYS A 322 16.16 -21.87 5.95
N SER A 323 16.34 -21.42 7.19
CA SER A 323 16.15 -20.03 7.61
C SER A 323 17.31 -19.56 8.47
N TYR A 324 17.82 -18.36 8.21
CA TYR A 324 19.01 -17.81 8.88
C TYR A 324 18.70 -16.44 9.51
N SER A 325 19.38 -16.11 10.60
CA SER A 325 19.38 -14.77 11.18
C SER A 325 20.31 -13.81 10.42
N LEU A 326 20.20 -12.52 10.70
CA LEU A 326 21.08 -11.49 10.15
C LEU A 326 22.57 -11.74 10.38
N LYS A 327 22.94 -12.37 11.51
CA LYS A 327 24.35 -12.68 11.84
C LYS A 327 24.88 -13.90 11.08
N GLU A 328 24.00 -14.81 10.68
CA GLU A 328 24.37 -16.09 10.05
C GLU A 328 24.38 -16.02 8.52
N ILE A 329 23.54 -15.15 7.94
CA ILE A 329 23.31 -15.16 6.49
C ILE A 329 24.57 -14.82 5.67
N ASP A 330 25.35 -13.83 6.07
CA ASP A 330 26.54 -13.43 5.31
C ASP A 330 27.64 -14.51 5.34
N PRO A 331 28.02 -15.10 6.50
CA PRO A 331 28.91 -16.26 6.53
C PRO A 331 28.46 -17.42 5.64
N VAL A 332 27.17 -17.74 5.64
CA VAL A 332 26.59 -18.83 4.83
C VAL A 332 26.71 -18.51 3.33
N LEU A 333 26.40 -17.28 2.92
CA LEU A 333 26.52 -16.87 1.52
C LEU A 333 27.99 -16.83 1.06
N ILE A 334 28.92 -16.37 1.90
CA ILE A 334 30.36 -16.35 1.60
C ILE A 334 30.91 -17.78 1.41
N ALA A 335 30.49 -18.73 2.24
CA ALA A 335 30.95 -20.12 2.14
C ALA A 335 30.44 -20.85 0.88
N LEU A 336 29.36 -20.36 0.30
CA LEU A 336 28.61 -21.05 -0.74
C LEU A 336 28.75 -20.43 -2.13
N LEU A 337 28.94 -19.11 -2.20
CA LEU A 337 29.08 -18.38 -3.45
C LEU A 337 30.54 -18.06 -3.76
N GLU A 338 30.86 -17.99 -5.05
CA GLU A 338 32.13 -17.41 -5.48
C GLU A 338 32.21 -15.94 -5.03
N ARG A 339 33.44 -15.45 -4.76
CA ARG A 339 33.65 -14.10 -4.23
C ARG A 339 33.01 -13.01 -5.10
N GLN A 340 33.09 -13.16 -6.42
CA GLN A 340 32.49 -12.21 -7.37
C GLN A 340 30.96 -12.23 -7.30
N ASP A 341 30.36 -13.41 -7.22
CA ASP A 341 28.91 -13.59 -7.08
C ASP A 341 28.40 -13.06 -5.74
N PHE A 342 29.12 -13.30 -4.64
CA PHE A 342 28.78 -12.73 -3.34
C PHE A 342 28.77 -11.19 -3.39
N GLN A 343 29.82 -10.58 -3.94
CA GLN A 343 29.90 -9.12 -4.06
C GLN A 343 28.77 -8.54 -4.94
N ARG A 344 28.37 -9.28 -5.98
CA ARG A 344 27.39 -8.80 -6.95
C ARG A 344 25.94 -9.06 -6.56
N TYR A 345 25.65 -10.20 -5.94
CA TYR A 345 24.28 -10.69 -5.75
C TYR A 345 23.85 -10.84 -4.29
N SER A 346 24.75 -10.75 -3.30
CA SER A 346 24.37 -10.95 -1.87
C SER A 346 23.25 -10.01 -1.42
N ALA A 347 23.27 -8.74 -1.81
CA ALA A 347 22.23 -7.78 -1.48
C ALA A 347 20.87 -8.19 -2.06
N ILE A 348 20.85 -8.64 -3.33
CA ILE A 348 19.64 -9.13 -4.01
C ILE A 348 19.11 -10.39 -3.31
N ILE A 349 19.98 -11.35 -3.03
CA ILE A 349 19.62 -12.61 -2.36
C ILE A 349 18.99 -12.32 -1.00
N LYS A 350 19.67 -11.50 -0.18
CA LYS A 350 19.16 -11.10 1.14
C LYS A 350 17.82 -10.39 1.03
N PHE A 351 17.70 -9.42 0.12
CA PHE A 351 16.45 -8.68 -0.10
C PHE A 351 15.27 -9.62 -0.42
N TYR A 352 15.45 -10.56 -1.33
CA TYR A 352 14.39 -11.50 -1.72
C TYR A 352 14.11 -12.58 -0.65
N ALA A 353 15.08 -12.89 0.21
CA ALA A 353 14.97 -13.94 1.24
C ALA A 353 14.36 -13.45 2.56
N ARG A 354 14.26 -12.14 2.78
CA ARG A 354 13.65 -11.57 3.99
C ARG A 354 12.22 -12.08 4.20
N THR A 355 11.93 -12.51 5.42
CA THR A 355 10.60 -12.87 5.88
C THR A 355 9.63 -11.70 5.92
N SER A 356 10.09 -10.47 6.24
CA SER A 356 9.24 -9.28 6.31
C SER A 356 8.91 -8.68 4.93
N ARG A 357 9.49 -9.20 3.85
CA ARG A 357 9.37 -8.61 2.51
C ARG A 357 7.92 -8.50 2.00
N PRO A 358 7.00 -9.44 2.29
CA PRO A 358 5.59 -9.27 1.91
C PRO A 358 4.96 -8.01 2.52
N GLN A 359 5.40 -7.59 3.71
CA GLN A 359 4.91 -6.38 4.38
C GLN A 359 5.54 -5.09 3.82
N ASP A 360 6.72 -5.15 3.21
CA ASP A 360 7.43 -3.97 2.70
C ASP A 360 6.57 -3.14 1.74
N GLY A 361 5.85 -3.79 0.81
CA GLY A 361 4.99 -3.09 -0.16
C GLY A 361 3.88 -2.28 0.52
N GLN A 362 3.27 -2.85 1.55
CA GLN A 362 2.23 -2.17 2.34
C GLN A 362 2.80 -1.00 3.15
N ASN A 363 4.01 -1.17 3.71
CA ASN A 363 4.70 -0.13 4.47
C ASN A 363 5.18 1.02 3.58
N LEU A 364 5.72 0.71 2.40
CA LEU A 364 6.10 1.70 1.39
C LEU A 364 4.87 2.46 0.88
N ALA A 365 3.77 1.76 0.58
CA ALA A 365 2.52 2.40 0.19
C ALA A 365 1.97 3.32 1.29
N ALA A 366 1.99 2.88 2.55
CA ALA A 366 1.56 3.68 3.70
C ALA A 366 2.43 4.94 3.89
N ALA A 367 3.75 4.80 3.82
CA ALA A 367 4.69 5.92 3.97
C ALA A 367 4.51 6.94 2.84
N HIS A 368 4.42 6.48 1.59
CA HIS A 368 4.17 7.35 0.45
C HIS A 368 2.82 8.06 0.54
N PHE A 369 1.75 7.35 0.93
CA PHE A 369 0.44 7.98 1.12
C PHE A 369 0.47 9.09 2.17
N ASN A 370 1.19 8.89 3.27
CA ASN A 370 1.31 9.90 4.32
C ASN A 370 2.17 11.10 3.88
N LEU A 371 3.26 10.86 3.15
CA LEU A 371 4.05 11.92 2.51
C LEU A 371 3.17 12.77 1.58
N GLY A 372 2.46 12.12 0.65
CA GLY A 372 1.58 12.80 -0.29
C GLY A 372 0.48 13.60 0.41
N SER A 373 -0.06 13.04 1.50
CA SER A 373 -1.07 13.67 2.34
C SER A 373 -0.60 14.99 2.96
N VAL A 374 0.63 15.04 3.50
CA VAL A 374 1.18 16.28 4.08
C VAL A 374 1.57 17.28 3.00
N TYR A 375 2.17 16.82 1.88
CA TYR A 375 2.47 17.74 0.77
C TYR A 375 1.20 18.36 0.15
N ARG A 376 0.09 17.62 0.14
CA ARG A 376 -1.24 18.16 -0.22
C ARG A 376 -1.65 19.30 0.71
N LEU A 377 -1.47 19.16 2.03
CA LEU A 377 -1.76 20.25 2.99
C LEU A 377 -0.90 21.49 2.73
N GLN A 378 0.34 21.29 2.29
CA GLN A 378 1.27 22.36 1.92
C GLN A 378 1.04 22.91 0.50
N GLN A 379 0.01 22.43 -0.22
CA GLN A 379 -0.29 22.79 -1.61
C GLN A 379 0.86 22.50 -2.58
N ARG A 380 1.75 21.56 -2.24
CA ARG A 380 2.84 21.09 -3.10
C ARG A 380 2.33 19.96 -4.00
N TRP A 381 1.44 20.31 -4.93
CA TRP A 381 0.70 19.35 -5.76
C TRP A 381 1.58 18.36 -6.53
N PRO A 382 2.70 18.75 -7.17
CA PRO A 382 3.54 17.80 -7.91
C PRO A 382 4.14 16.70 -7.02
N LEU A 383 4.59 17.06 -5.81
CA LEU A 383 5.12 16.10 -4.84
C LEU A 383 4.03 15.21 -4.26
N ALA A 384 2.86 15.79 -3.97
CA ALA A 384 1.72 15.03 -3.50
C ALA A 384 1.29 13.96 -4.53
N ALA A 385 1.16 14.38 -5.79
CA ALA A 385 0.86 13.49 -6.91
C ALA A 385 1.92 12.39 -7.03
N TYR A 386 3.21 12.74 -7.07
CA TYR A 386 4.29 11.75 -7.16
C TYR A 386 4.15 10.67 -6.08
N HIS A 387 3.95 11.07 -4.82
CA HIS A 387 3.84 10.10 -3.74
C HIS A 387 2.56 9.27 -3.77
N PHE A 388 1.41 9.82 -4.17
CA PHE A 388 0.20 9.00 -4.35
C PHE A 388 0.36 7.98 -5.49
N ALA A 389 1.05 8.35 -6.58
CA ALA A 389 1.36 7.43 -7.66
C ALA A 389 2.31 6.31 -7.20
N GLN A 390 3.36 6.64 -6.44
CA GLN A 390 4.25 5.64 -5.83
C GLN A 390 3.50 4.70 -4.88
N ALA A 391 2.59 5.23 -4.04
CA ALA A 391 1.78 4.40 -3.15
C ALA A 391 0.93 3.38 -3.93
N ASN A 392 0.31 3.82 -5.04
CA ASN A 392 -0.44 2.94 -5.92
C ASN A 392 0.45 1.93 -6.66
N ALA A 393 1.69 2.29 -7.02
CA ALA A 393 2.63 1.36 -7.64
C ALA A 393 3.04 0.21 -6.70
N TYR A 394 3.20 0.48 -5.40
CA TYR A 394 3.49 -0.57 -4.42
C TYR A 394 2.28 -1.41 -4.04
N GLN A 395 1.12 -0.77 -3.88
CA GLN A 395 -0.11 -1.42 -3.50
C GLN A 395 -1.26 -0.75 -4.26
N PRO A 396 -1.66 -1.26 -5.45
CA PRO A 396 -2.77 -0.70 -6.20
C PRO A 396 -4.02 -0.59 -5.34
N GLY A 397 -4.66 0.58 -5.36
CA GLY A 397 -5.80 0.82 -4.51
C GLY A 397 -6.54 2.09 -4.85
N ILE A 398 -7.86 2.00 -4.85
CA ILE A 398 -8.79 3.08 -5.21
C ILE A 398 -8.46 4.38 -4.45
N LYS A 399 -8.12 4.31 -3.16
CA LYS A 399 -7.79 5.49 -2.35
C LYS A 399 -6.54 6.25 -2.85
N TYR A 400 -5.56 5.55 -3.43
CA TYR A 400 -4.33 6.16 -3.95
C TYR A 400 -4.57 6.77 -5.33
N ALA A 401 -5.30 6.03 -6.19
CA ALA A 401 -5.75 6.52 -7.49
C ALA A 401 -6.55 7.82 -7.37
N GLN A 402 -7.51 7.86 -6.45
CA GLN A 402 -8.30 9.06 -6.16
C GLN A 402 -7.44 10.23 -5.69
N ALA A 403 -6.58 10.00 -4.69
CA ALA A 403 -5.74 11.04 -4.12
C ALA A 403 -4.79 11.64 -5.18
N TRP A 404 -4.28 10.82 -6.09
CA TRP A 404 -3.48 11.28 -7.22
C TRP A 404 -4.28 12.15 -8.20
N THR A 405 -5.46 11.69 -8.65
CA THR A 405 -6.33 12.44 -9.56
C THR A 405 -6.69 13.81 -8.99
N ASP A 406 -6.99 13.89 -7.70
CA ASP A 406 -7.30 15.14 -7.02
C ASP A 406 -6.14 16.16 -7.13
N MET A 407 -4.88 15.69 -7.04
CA MET A 407 -3.70 16.56 -7.15
C MET A 407 -3.49 17.05 -8.57
N GLN A 408 -3.74 16.21 -9.57
CA GLN A 408 -3.64 16.59 -10.98
C GLN A 408 -4.64 17.71 -11.31
N ILE A 409 -5.86 17.61 -10.79
CA ILE A 409 -6.88 18.65 -10.98
C ILE A 409 -6.53 19.92 -10.23
N ALA A 410 -6.02 19.81 -8.99
CA ALA A 410 -5.59 20.97 -8.21
C ALA A 410 -4.42 21.72 -8.86
N ALA A 411 -3.51 21.01 -9.52
CA ALA A 411 -2.37 21.61 -10.22
C ALA A 411 -2.75 22.35 -11.51
N GLY A 412 -3.96 22.16 -12.04
CA GLY A 412 -4.45 22.81 -13.27
C GLY A 412 -3.73 22.36 -14.57
N SER A 413 -2.73 21.49 -14.46
CA SER A 413 -1.94 20.96 -15.58
C SER A 413 -2.60 19.80 -16.31
N TYR A 414 -3.70 19.28 -15.77
CA TYR A 414 -4.36 18.08 -16.26
C TYR A 414 -5.74 18.41 -16.79
N ASN A 415 -5.96 18.15 -18.09
CA ASN A 415 -7.30 17.98 -18.61
C ASN A 415 -7.70 16.52 -18.44
N PRO A 416 -8.61 16.19 -17.51
CA PRO A 416 -9.03 14.80 -17.30
C PRO A 416 -9.57 14.12 -18.56
N LEU A 417 -10.06 14.89 -19.53
CA LEU A 417 -10.74 14.37 -20.71
C LEU A 417 -9.80 14.15 -21.91
N ASP A 418 -8.53 14.55 -21.79
CA ASP A 418 -7.54 14.25 -22.83
C ASP A 418 -7.24 12.75 -22.82
N ASN A 419 -6.79 12.22 -23.96
CA ASN A 419 -6.51 10.80 -24.09
C ASN A 419 -5.52 10.35 -22.99
N LEU A 420 -5.98 9.51 -22.09
CA LEU A 420 -5.26 9.15 -20.86
C LEU A 420 -4.00 8.32 -21.11
N ALA A 421 -3.75 7.88 -22.35
CA ALA A 421 -2.64 7.02 -22.73
C ALA A 421 -1.27 7.47 -22.19
N GLU A 422 -1.05 8.78 -21.96
CA GLU A 422 0.22 9.31 -21.42
C GLU A 422 0.13 9.84 -19.97
N ASN A 423 -1.07 9.98 -19.40
CA ASN A 423 -1.31 10.56 -18.07
C ASN A 423 -2.12 9.61 -17.18
N THR A 424 -1.61 8.40 -16.98
CA THR A 424 -2.18 7.41 -16.04
C THR A 424 -1.44 7.40 -14.71
N ILE A 425 -2.10 6.94 -13.64
CA ILE A 425 -1.43 6.76 -12.35
C ILE A 425 -0.34 5.69 -12.43
N GLU A 426 -0.52 4.67 -13.28
CA GLU A 426 0.46 3.63 -13.52
C GLU A 426 1.74 4.20 -14.15
N ALA A 427 1.59 5.04 -15.19
CA ALA A 427 2.72 5.75 -15.79
C ALA A 427 3.38 6.67 -14.76
N ALA A 428 2.59 7.45 -14.02
CA ALA A 428 3.09 8.34 -12.97
C ALA A 428 3.87 7.58 -11.87
N GLY A 429 3.48 6.35 -11.55
CA GLY A 429 4.17 5.48 -10.59
C GLY A 429 5.57 5.07 -11.05
N THR A 430 5.90 5.21 -12.33
CA THR A 430 7.23 4.91 -12.89
C THR A 430 8.11 6.15 -13.08
N THR A 431 7.57 7.34 -12.81
CA THR A 431 8.29 8.60 -13.01
C THR A 431 9.40 8.80 -11.99
N SER A 432 10.43 9.55 -12.40
CA SER A 432 11.47 9.99 -11.48
C SER A 432 10.88 10.96 -10.44
N PRO A 433 11.41 10.95 -9.20
CA PRO A 433 11.01 11.91 -8.18
C PRO A 433 11.20 13.36 -8.67
N PRO A 434 10.29 14.29 -8.31
CA PRO A 434 10.51 15.72 -8.49
C PRO A 434 11.82 16.20 -7.85
N GLU A 435 12.43 17.26 -8.39
CA GLU A 435 13.74 17.77 -7.94
C GLU A 435 13.78 18.10 -6.43
N ASP A 436 12.64 18.52 -5.88
CA ASP A 436 12.46 18.93 -4.49
C ASP A 436 12.00 17.80 -3.54
N ALA A 437 11.96 16.55 -4.01
CA ALA A 437 11.64 15.39 -3.19
C ALA A 437 12.77 15.09 -2.19
N LEU A 438 12.41 15.00 -0.90
CA LEU A 438 13.35 14.65 0.19
C LEU A 438 14.05 13.31 -0.03
N VAL A 439 13.37 12.39 -0.71
CA VAL A 439 13.92 11.10 -1.11
C VAL A 439 13.88 11.04 -2.62
N GLN A 440 15.06 11.10 -3.22
CA GLN A 440 15.25 10.59 -4.55
C GLN A 440 15.64 9.12 -4.39
N PRO A 441 14.79 8.15 -4.81
CA PRO A 441 15.20 6.77 -4.78
C PRO A 441 16.49 6.68 -5.60
N ARG A 442 17.60 6.27 -4.98
CA ARG A 442 18.63 5.57 -5.75
C ARG A 442 17.88 4.37 -6.30
N ALA A 443 17.56 4.44 -7.59
CA ALA A 443 16.67 3.53 -8.25
C ALA A 443 16.83 2.11 -7.70
N ALA A 444 15.74 1.44 -7.31
CA ALA A 444 15.76 -0.01 -7.27
C ALA A 444 16.19 -0.56 -8.66
N SER A 445 16.00 0.24 -9.73
CA SER A 445 16.57 0.05 -11.06
C SER A 445 18.09 0.14 -11.14
N ALA A 446 18.82 0.63 -10.12
CA ALA A 446 20.28 0.54 -10.05
C ALA A 446 20.75 -0.87 -9.61
N ILE A 447 19.85 -1.69 -9.06
CA ILE A 447 20.10 -3.11 -8.81
C ILE A 447 19.71 -3.95 -10.04
N ILE A 448 18.89 -3.40 -10.94
CA ILE A 448 18.45 -4.05 -12.19
C ILE A 448 18.85 -3.18 -13.39
N GLN A 449 20.15 -3.01 -13.61
CA GLN A 449 20.63 -2.78 -14.97
C GLN A 449 21.10 -4.14 -15.53
N PRO A 450 20.35 -4.76 -16.47
CA PRO A 450 20.95 -5.78 -17.31
C PRO A 450 22.06 -5.09 -18.10
N VAL A 451 23.31 -5.50 -17.88
CA VAL A 451 24.37 -5.18 -18.82
C VAL A 451 23.96 -5.79 -20.15
N SER A 452 23.75 -4.94 -21.15
CA SER A 452 23.49 -5.34 -22.53
C SER A 452 24.56 -6.33 -22.97
N GLN A 453 24.17 -7.57 -23.23
CA GLN A 453 24.88 -8.47 -24.15
C GLN A 453 23.95 -8.74 -25.34
N PRO A 454 24.47 -8.76 -26.57
CA PRO A 454 23.64 -8.80 -27.76
C PRO A 454 23.12 -10.21 -28.05
N ALA A 455 21.90 -10.22 -28.61
CA ALA A 455 21.27 -11.18 -29.53
C ALA A 455 21.15 -12.67 -29.13
N GLU A 456 19.90 -13.14 -29.22
CA GLU A 456 19.46 -14.53 -29.44
C GLU A 456 20.15 -15.61 -28.59
N MET A 457 19.54 -15.90 -27.43
CA MET A 457 19.65 -17.22 -26.83
C MET A 457 18.27 -17.88 -26.92
N GLU A 458 18.20 -18.97 -27.68
CA GLU A 458 17.07 -19.91 -27.65
C GLU A 458 16.65 -20.22 -26.20
N PRO A 459 15.37 -20.55 -25.93
CA PRO A 459 14.95 -21.03 -24.62
C PRO A 459 15.72 -22.31 -24.30
N ALA A 460 16.82 -22.18 -23.57
CA ALA A 460 17.60 -23.31 -23.09
C ALA A 460 16.68 -24.15 -22.20
N ARG A 461 16.36 -25.36 -22.66
CA ARG A 461 15.66 -26.36 -21.85
C ARG A 461 16.50 -26.60 -20.60
N ILE A 462 16.00 -26.19 -19.45
CA ILE A 462 16.73 -26.25 -18.19
C ILE A 462 16.78 -27.70 -17.74
N GLU A 463 17.98 -28.29 -17.72
CA GLU A 463 18.18 -29.62 -17.18
C GLU A 463 18.02 -29.61 -15.64
N PRO A 464 17.48 -30.69 -15.05
CA PRO A 464 17.33 -30.80 -13.60
C PRO A 464 18.62 -30.52 -12.86
N VAL A 465 18.56 -29.66 -11.83
CA VAL A 465 19.70 -29.35 -10.97
C VAL A 465 19.65 -30.25 -9.74
N GLU A 466 20.60 -31.19 -9.67
CA GLU A 466 20.74 -32.14 -8.57
C GLU A 466 21.39 -31.51 -7.33
N LEU A 467 20.88 -31.84 -6.14
CA LEU A 467 21.55 -31.53 -4.88
C LEU A 467 22.17 -32.78 -4.24
N PRO A 468 23.30 -32.63 -3.52
CA PRO A 468 23.77 -33.65 -2.60
C PRO A 468 22.79 -33.84 -1.44
N PHE A 469 22.84 -35.01 -0.81
CA PHE A 469 21.97 -35.43 0.28
C PHE A 469 21.98 -34.40 1.44
N LEU A 470 20.80 -34.01 1.94
CA LEU A 470 20.68 -33.36 3.24
C LEU A 470 20.70 -34.48 4.29
N SER A 471 21.88 -34.90 4.72
CA SER A 471 21.99 -35.75 5.91
C SER A 471 21.55 -34.91 7.10
N GLU A 472 20.50 -35.35 7.80
CA GLU A 472 20.33 -35.02 9.20
C GLU A 472 21.50 -35.67 9.95
N ASP A 473 22.55 -34.90 10.23
CA ASP A 473 23.23 -34.89 11.55
C ASP A 473 24.36 -33.83 11.65
N PRO A 474 24.78 -33.47 12.88
CA PRO A 474 25.03 -32.10 13.33
C PRO A 474 26.52 -31.72 13.39
N GLU A 475 26.81 -30.53 13.93
CA GLU A 475 28.12 -29.90 14.18
C GLU A 475 28.56 -28.84 13.16
N PHE A 476 27.95 -27.66 13.25
CA PHE A 476 28.76 -26.44 13.25
C PHE A 476 29.17 -26.15 14.70
N GLY A 477 30.12 -26.92 15.20
CA GLY A 477 30.93 -26.52 16.34
C GLY A 477 31.84 -25.37 15.90
N LEU A 478 31.41 -24.13 16.13
CA LEU A 478 32.34 -23.02 16.22
C LEU A 478 33.12 -23.17 17.52
N GLU A 479 34.23 -23.90 17.49
CA GLU A 479 35.28 -23.69 18.48
C GLU A 479 35.93 -22.34 18.20
N ILE A 480 35.63 -21.40 19.08
CA ILE A 480 36.33 -20.13 19.19
C ILE A 480 37.65 -20.43 19.91
N ASN A 481 38.78 -20.17 19.24
CA ASN A 481 40.00 -19.77 19.92
C ASN A 481 40.20 -18.27 19.71
#